data_AF-A0AB74BKR7-F1
#
_entry.id   AF-A0AB74BKR7-F1
#
_cell.length_a   1.000
_cell.length_b   1.000
_cell.length_c   1.000
_cell.angle_alpha   90.00
_cell.angle_beta   90.00
_cell.angle_gamma   90.00
#
_symmetry.space_group_name_H-M   'P 1'
#
loop_
_entity.id
_entity.type
_entity.pdbx_description
1 polymer ?
#
loop_
_entity_poly.entity_id
_entity_poly.type
_entity_poly.pdbx_seq_one_letter_code
_entity_poly.pdbx_strand_id
1 'polypeptide(L)'
;HAQHCIIPAVATYEPDWRSGKAVVTRIARADGELLGIAGLWEQWRDPSTDQTLHSYTMLTVNADDHDFMKAYHKPQDEKRMVVILPKGSYMGL
;
A
#
# COMPACT_ATOMS: atom_id res chain seq x y z
N HIS A 1 -20.12 3.26 -10.47
CA HIS A 1 -18.86 4.01 -10.62
C HIS A 1 -17.88 3.48 -9.59
N ALA A 2 -16.66 3.12 -9.97
CA ALA A 2 -15.64 2.68 -9.03
C ALA A 2 -14.74 3.88 -8.70
N GLN A 3 -14.54 4.17 -7.41
CA GLN A 3 -13.66 5.26 -6.96
C GLN A 3 -12.25 4.73 -6.74
N HIS A 4 -11.57 4.35 -7.82
CA HIS A 4 -10.18 3.94 -7.75
C HIS A 4 -9.24 5.14 -7.70
N CYS A 5 -8.07 4.98 -7.09
CA CYS A 5 -7.00 5.95 -7.12
C CYS A 5 -5.62 5.26 -7.16
N ILE A 6 -4.60 6.06 -7.45
CA ILE A 6 -3.19 5.65 -7.35
C ILE A 6 -2.55 6.50 -6.25
N ILE A 7 -1.91 5.85 -5.29
CA ILE A 7 -1.09 6.51 -4.27
C ILE A 7 0.38 6.46 -4.73
N PRO A 8 0.96 7.58 -5.20
CA PRO A 8 2.37 7.62 -5.55
C PRO A 8 3.24 7.61 -4.29
N ALA A 9 4.23 6.73 -4.23
CA ALA A 9 5.16 6.64 -3.11
C ALA A 9 6.60 6.41 -3.59
N VAL A 10 7.57 7.04 -2.91
CA VAL A 10 9.00 6.79 -3.15
C VAL A 10 9.41 5.41 -2.61
N ALA A 11 8.77 4.97 -1.52
CA ALA A 11 9.02 3.70 -0.85
C ALA A 11 7.85 3.37 0.07
N THR A 12 7.71 2.09 0.43
CA THR A 12 6.96 1.64 1.62
C THR A 12 7.94 1.22 2.71
N TYR A 13 7.42 1.08 3.94
CA TYR A 13 8.21 0.66 5.08
C TYR A 13 7.50 -0.48 5.80
N GLU A 14 8.14 -1.65 5.85
CA GLU A 14 7.60 -2.82 6.54
C GLU A 14 8.56 -3.28 7.65
N PRO A 15 8.03 -3.77 8.79
CA PRO A 15 8.85 -4.27 9.86
C PRO A 15 9.42 -5.66 9.48
N ASP A 16 10.75 -5.77 9.45
CA ASP A 16 11.46 -7.04 9.32
C ASP A 16 11.72 -7.64 10.70
N TRP A 17 11.22 -8.86 10.92
CA TRP A 17 11.32 -9.58 12.20
C TRP A 17 12.32 -10.74 12.19
N ARG A 18 13.10 -10.92 11.12
CA ARG A 18 14.09 -12.03 11.00
C ARG A 18 15.18 -11.97 12.08
N SER A 19 15.43 -10.78 12.63
CA SER A 19 16.36 -10.57 13.76
C SER A 19 15.76 -10.84 15.14
N GLY A 20 14.47 -11.19 15.24
CA GLY A 20 13.72 -11.32 16.49
C GLY A 20 13.13 -10.01 17.05
N LYS A 21 13.41 -8.87 16.40
CA LYS A 21 12.82 -7.55 16.71
C LYS A 21 12.38 -6.85 15.43
N ALA A 22 11.42 -5.92 15.53
CA ALA A 22 11.00 -5.10 14.41
C ALA A 22 12.11 -4.15 13.93
N VAL A 23 12.66 -4.42 12.75
CA VAL A 23 13.56 -3.51 12.05
C VAL A 23 12.79 -2.84 10.91
N VAL A 24 12.61 -1.51 10.99
CA VAL A 24 11.94 -0.75 9.93
C VAL A 24 12.75 -0.87 8.65
N THR A 25 12.16 -1.50 7.62
CA THR A 25 12.85 -1.75 6.35
C THR A 25 12.20 -0.97 5.23
N ARG A 26 13.01 -0.15 4.55
CA ARG A 26 12.60 0.62 3.38
C ARG A 26 12.56 -0.27 2.14
N ILE A 27 11.42 -0.33 1.46
CA ILE A 27 11.21 -1.09 0.22
C ILE A 27 10.91 -0.09 -0.90
N ALA A 28 11.74 -0.08 -1.93
CA ALA A 28 11.62 0.82 -3.08
C ALA A 28 11.89 0.06 -4.38
N ARG A 29 11.50 0.66 -5.51
CA ARG A 29 11.79 0.07 -6.82
C ARG A 29 13.29 0.13 -7.12
N ALA A 30 13.81 -0.95 -7.71
CA ALA A 30 15.22 -1.02 -8.10
C ALA A 30 15.59 -0.05 -9.23
N ASP A 31 14.62 0.36 -10.06
CA ASP A 31 14.81 1.32 -11.15
C ASP A 31 14.78 2.80 -10.71
N GLY A 32 14.61 3.07 -9.41
CA GLY A 32 14.59 4.43 -8.85
C GLY A 32 13.29 5.21 -9.09
N GLU A 33 12.29 4.59 -9.73
CA GLU A 33 10.99 5.22 -10.01
C GLU A 33 10.05 5.17 -8.80
N LEU A 34 8.94 5.91 -8.88
CA LEU A 34 7.88 5.85 -7.88
C LEU A 34 7.10 4.52 -7.94
N LEU A 35 6.66 4.05 -6.78
CA LEU A 35 5.60 3.06 -6.65
C LEU A 35 4.26 3.72 -7.00
N GLY A 36 3.47 3.07 -7.86
CA GLY A 36 2.04 3.35 -8.00
C GLY A 36 1.25 2.33 -7.19
N ILE A 37 0.72 2.72 -6.03
CA ILE A 37 -0.04 1.80 -5.17
C ILE A 37 -1.53 1.91 -5.52
N ALA A 38 -2.18 0.79 -5.80
CA ALA A 38 -3.62 0.78 -6.06
C ALA A 38 -4.41 1.11 -4.78
N GLY A 39 -5.42 1.96 -4.92
CA GLY A 39 -6.26 2.37 -3.81
C GLY A 39 -7.71 2.63 -4.17
N LEU A 40 -8.48 2.92 -3.14
CA LEU A 40 -9.82 3.48 -3.22
C LEU A 40 -9.82 4.86 -2.59
N TRP A 41 -10.71 5.74 -3.06
CA TRP A 41 -10.94 7.04 -2.46
C TRP A 41 -12.42 7.26 -2.16
N GLU A 42 -12.71 8.12 -1.20
CA GLU A 42 -14.07 8.49 -0.82
C GLU A 42 -14.10 9.98 -0.46
N GLN A 43 -15.29 10.57 -0.57
CA GLN A 43 -15.56 11.88 0.02
C GLN A 43 -16.74 11.76 0.98
N TRP A 44 -16.58 12.31 2.17
CA TRP A 44 -17.62 12.35 3.19
C TRP A 44 -17.87 13.79 3.61
N ARG A 45 -19.14 14.22 3.52
CA ARG A 45 -19.56 15.53 4.01
C ARG A 45 -20.02 15.39 5.45
N ASP A 46 -19.34 16.06 6.35
CA ASP A 46 -19.70 16.09 7.77
C ASP A 46 -21.02 16.83 7.95
N PRO A 47 -22.09 16.17 8.43
CA PRO A 47 -23.39 16.80 8.59
C PRO A 47 -23.41 17.87 9.71
N SER A 48 -22.43 17.89 10.60
CA SER A 48 -22.35 18.83 11.72
C SER A 48 -21.56 20.11 11.39
N THR A 49 -20.58 20.02 10.50
CA THR A 49 -19.69 21.14 10.15
C THR A 49 -19.82 21.60 8.69
N ASP A 50 -20.56 20.85 7.87
CA ASP A 50 -20.67 21.03 6.42
C ASP A 50 -19.36 20.88 5.63
N GLN A 51 -18.28 20.48 6.31
CA GLN A 51 -16.97 20.28 5.68
C GLN A 51 -16.94 18.97 4.89
N THR A 52 -16.26 18.98 3.74
CA THR A 52 -16.01 17.77 2.96
C THR A 52 -14.63 17.21 3.30
N LEU A 53 -14.60 15.99 3.81
CA LEU A 53 -13.39 15.21 4.04
C LEU A 53 -13.13 14.33 2.82
N HIS A 54 -11.94 14.43 2.25
CA HIS A 54 -11.45 13.48 1.25
C HIS A 54 -10.56 12.45 1.94
N SER A 55 -10.81 11.17 1.69
CA SER A 55 -10.03 10.07 2.24
C SER A 55 -9.64 9.08 1.15
N TYR A 56 -8.62 8.27 1.44
CA TYR A 56 -8.19 7.20 0.58
C TYR A 56 -7.66 6.04 1.41
N THR A 57 -7.58 4.86 0.79
CA THR A 57 -6.96 3.67 1.38
C THR A 57 -6.15 2.91 0.32
N MET A 58 -5.15 2.15 0.77
CA MET A 58 -4.35 1.28 -0.09
C MET A 58 -4.99 -0.11 -0.11
N LEU A 59 -5.14 -0.68 -1.30
CA LEU A 59 -5.55 -2.07 -1.43
C LEU A 59 -4.40 -2.98 -1.02
N THR A 60 -4.73 -4.01 -0.23
CA THR A 60 -3.77 -5.06 0.15
C THR A 60 -4.23 -6.43 -0.33
N VAL A 61 -3.27 -7.30 -0.56
CA VAL A 61 -3.47 -8.71 -0.88
C VAL A 61 -2.68 -9.58 0.10
N ASN A 62 -3.05 -10.86 0.20
CA ASN A 62 -2.25 -11.85 0.92
C ASN A 62 -0.87 -11.97 0.26
N ALA A 63 0.16 -12.18 1.08
CA ALA A 63 1.55 -12.26 0.67
C ALA A 63 2.30 -13.44 1.30
N ASP A 64 1.59 -14.45 1.82
CA ASP A 64 2.20 -15.60 2.51
C ASP A 64 3.16 -16.36 1.57
N ASP A 65 2.76 -16.49 0.29
CA ASP A 65 3.53 -17.16 -0.75
C ASP A 65 4.37 -16.21 -1.62
N HIS A 66 4.35 -14.89 -1.36
CA HIS A 66 5.08 -13.93 -2.17
C HIS A 66 6.58 -14.00 -1.90
N ASP A 67 7.41 -14.28 -2.90
CA ASP A 67 8.86 -14.55 -2.77
C ASP A 67 9.63 -13.53 -1.91
N PHE A 68 9.35 -12.24 -2.12
CA PHE A 68 9.98 -11.16 -1.34
C PHE A 68 9.19 -10.77 -0.08
N MET A 69 7.89 -10.44 -0.20
CA MET A 69 7.10 -9.85 0.88
C MET A 69 6.83 -10.80 2.06
N LYS A 70 6.87 -12.13 1.86
CA LYS A 70 6.67 -13.11 2.95
C LYS A 70 7.70 -13.01 4.09
N ALA A 71 8.84 -12.38 3.82
CA ALA A 71 9.92 -12.18 4.79
C ALA A 71 9.64 -11.04 5.81
N TYR A 72 8.63 -10.20 5.57
CA TYR A 72 8.30 -9.04 6.40
C TYR A 72 7.09 -9.31 7.30
N HIS A 73 6.80 -8.40 8.24
CA HIS A 73 5.84 -8.57 9.33
C HIS A 73 6.19 -9.67 10.34
N LYS A 74 5.45 -9.73 11.45
CA LYS A 74 5.68 -10.74 12.48
C LYS A 74 5.46 -12.15 11.92
N PRO A 75 6.23 -13.17 12.36
CA PRO A 75 6.12 -14.53 11.80
C PRO A 75 4.73 -15.19 11.92
N GLN A 76 3.92 -14.75 12.89
CA GLN A 76 2.63 -15.37 13.23
C GLN A 76 1.43 -14.65 12.62
N ASP A 77 1.66 -13.50 11.99
CA ASP A 77 0.62 -12.69 11.35
C ASP A 77 0.47 -13.11 9.89
N GLU A 78 -0.76 -13.10 9.36
CA GLU A 78 -1.01 -13.17 7.91
C GLU A 78 -0.14 -12.13 7.20
N LYS A 79 0.61 -12.54 6.18
CA LYS A 79 1.41 -11.62 5.40
C LYS A 79 0.50 -10.85 4.46
N ARG A 80 0.62 -9.52 4.48
CA ARG A 80 -0.08 -8.63 3.57
C ARG A 80 0.95 -7.79 2.82
N MET A 81 0.60 -7.38 1.61
CA MET A 81 1.33 -6.36 0.89
C MET A 81 0.37 -5.42 0.19
N VAL A 82 0.80 -4.17 -0.02
CA VAL A 82 0.08 -3.25 -0.90
C VAL A 82 0.16 -3.71 -2.36
N VAL A 83 -0.88 -3.43 -3.14
CA VAL A 83 -0.90 -3.74 -4.57
C VAL A 83 -0.09 -2.68 -5.32
N ILE A 84 1.11 -3.03 -5.77
CA ILE A 84 1.97 -2.17 -6.59
C ILE A 84 1.62 -2.40 -8.07
N LEU A 85 1.11 -1.38 -8.74
CA LEU A 85 0.75 -1.38 -10.14
C LEU A 85 2.01 -1.24 -11.03
N PRO A 86 2.12 -1.98 -12.14
CA PRO A 86 3.14 -1.74 -13.14
C PRO A 86 2.85 -0.44 -13.90
N LYS A 87 3.90 0.23 -14.42
CA LYS A 87 3.79 1.55 -15.10
C LYS A 87 2.70 1.61 -16.19
N GLY A 88 2.47 0.51 -16.91
CA GLY A 88 1.47 0.46 -18.00
C GLY A 88 0.01 0.34 -17.53
N SER A 89 -0.24 0.13 -16.25
CA SER A 89 -1.59 -0.13 -15.71
C SER A 89 -2.25 1.10 -15.08
N TYR A 90 -1.67 2.29 -15.26
CA TYR A 90 -2.25 3.52 -14.73
C TYR A 90 -3.42 4.05 -15.58
N MET A 91 -3.53 3.61 -16.83
CA MET A 91 -4.61 4.01 -17.73
C MET A 91 -5.87 3.17 -17.50
N GLY A 92 -6.99 3.83 -17.18
CA GLY A 92 -8.30 3.18 -17.01
C GLY A 92 -8.82 3.12 -15.56
N LEU A 93 -8.10 3.71 -14.61
CA LEU A 93 -8.58 3.95 -13.24
C LEU A 93 -9.45 5.20 -13.15
#